data_AF-A0A5C7N6J6-F1
#
_entry.id   AF-A0A5C7N6J6-F1
#
_cell.length_a   1.000
_cell.length_b   1.000
_cell.length_c   1.000
_cell.angle_alpha   90.00
_cell.angle_beta   90.00
_cell.angle_gamma   90.00
#
_symmetry.space_group_name_H-M   'P 1'
#
loop_
_entity.id
_entity.type
_entity.pdbx_description
1 polymer ?
#
loop_
_entity_poly.entity_id
_entity_poly.type
_entity_poly.pdbx_seq_one_letter_code
_entity_poly.pdbx_strand_id
1 'polypeptide(L)'
;MMVRMDTTTLRRVVLMFVGLVIVTTGLTLVFLSMRAVMDIGGACASGGPYVIAQECPEGAAAMLPLGIIGGLIGLWIYAVSASKLPGPRLTLLAWSALFLSLGWNFWEYGLNPPDGSDGLVWGWIICGVVFVAMGGFPLLGLFNRDIARQMFWADAPSETPVDPYRDAAVPLRAARPQPPTSETPPTTDDSVPAALERLAELHRSGALTDEEFRAAKQRVLEDG
;
A
#
# COMPACT_ATOMS: atom_id res chain seq x y z
N MET A 1 -11.20 36.93 2.76
CA MET A 1 -9.75 36.68 2.74
C MET A 1 -9.50 35.63 1.66
N MET A 2 -9.15 36.05 0.44
CA MET A 2 -8.88 35.09 -0.65
C MET A 2 -7.53 34.44 -0.38
N VAL A 3 -7.53 33.17 -0.02
CA VAL A 3 -6.31 32.36 0.05
C VAL A 3 -5.72 32.32 -1.36
N ARG A 4 -4.64 33.07 -1.59
CA ARG A 4 -3.87 32.95 -2.83
C ARG A 4 -3.23 31.57 -2.83
N MET A 5 -3.77 30.65 -3.62
CA MET A 5 -3.11 29.39 -3.90
C MET A 5 -1.79 29.70 -4.62
N ASP A 6 -0.68 29.19 -4.10
CA ASP A 6 0.61 29.23 -4.80
C ASP A 6 0.47 28.52 -6.16
N THR A 7 1.13 29.06 -7.18
CA THR A 7 1.15 28.52 -8.55
C THR A 7 1.60 27.05 -8.56
N THR A 8 2.49 26.66 -7.65
CA THR A 8 2.93 25.27 -7.48
C THR A 8 1.81 24.35 -7.00
N THR A 9 1.02 24.81 -6.02
CA THR A 9 -0.13 24.08 -5.48
C THR A 9 -1.22 23.97 -6.54
N LEU A 10 -1.53 25.07 -7.24
CA LEU A 10 -2.48 25.08 -8.34
C LEU A 10 -2.08 24.07 -9.43
N ARG A 11 -0.81 24.07 -9.86
CA ARG A 11 -0.28 23.11 -10.84
C ARG A 11 -0.46 21.66 -10.38
N ARG A 12 -0.17 21.35 -9.10
CA ARG A 12 -0.34 20.00 -8.54
C ARG A 12 -1.80 19.57 -8.52
N VAL A 13 -2.71 20.45 -8.11
CA VAL A 13 -4.15 20.17 -8.10
C VAL A 13 -4.65 19.91 -9.51
N VAL A 14 -4.26 20.72 -10.50
CA VAL A 14 -4.61 20.50 -11.91
C VAL A 14 -4.08 19.14 -12.39
N LEU A 15 -2.81 18.82 -12.14
CA LEU A 15 -2.23 17.52 -12.51
C LEU A 15 -2.93 16.33 -11.83
N MET A 16 -3.36 16.49 -10.58
CA MET A 16 -4.12 15.47 -9.86
C MET A 16 -5.46 15.19 -10.55
N PHE A 17 -6.22 16.23 -10.90
CA PHE A 17 -7.49 16.07 -11.62
C PHE A 17 -7.30 15.51 -13.03
N VAL A 18 -6.25 15.94 -13.75
CA VAL A 18 -5.89 15.38 -15.06
C VAL A 18 -5.56 13.89 -14.93
N GLY A 19 -4.75 13.50 -13.95
CA GLY A 19 -4.44 12.11 -13.66
C GLY A 19 -5.70 11.29 -13.37
N LEU A 20 -6.61 11.83 -12.56
CA LEU A 20 -7.89 11.17 -12.24
C LEU A 20 -8.77 10.97 -13.48
N VAL A 21 -8.90 11.99 -14.35
CA VAL A 21 -9.65 11.88 -15.61
C VAL A 21 -9.05 10.82 -16.52
N ILE A 22 -7.72 10.75 -16.59
CA ILE A 22 -7.03 9.71 -17.39
C ILE A 22 -7.32 8.33 -16.80
N VAL A 23 -7.28 8.16 -15.47
CA VAL A 23 -7.63 6.89 -14.80
C VAL A 23 -9.06 6.47 -15.12
N THR A 24 -10.03 7.36 -14.95
CA THR A 24 -11.44 7.03 -15.20
C THR A 24 -11.70 6.72 -16.67
N THR A 25 -11.03 7.43 -17.59
CA THR A 25 -11.11 7.15 -19.02
C THR A 25 -10.50 5.80 -19.35
N GLY A 26 -9.30 5.50 -18.83
CA GLY A 26 -8.64 4.20 -19.00
C GLY A 26 -9.48 3.04 -18.48
N LEU A 27 -10.03 3.18 -17.26
CA LEU A 27 -10.94 2.21 -16.67
C LEU A 27 -12.20 1.98 -17.54
N THR A 28 -12.78 3.06 -18.06
CA THR A 28 -13.95 2.99 -18.95
C THR A 28 -13.61 2.25 -20.24
N LEU A 29 -12.44 2.53 -20.83
CA LEU A 29 -11.98 1.82 -22.04
C LEU A 29 -11.79 0.33 -21.77
N VAL A 30 -11.17 -0.05 -20.65
CA VAL A 30 -11.00 -1.47 -20.29
C VAL A 30 -12.37 -2.13 -20.09
N PHE A 31 -13.28 -1.47 -19.36
CA PHE A 31 -14.63 -1.96 -19.10
C PHE A 31 -15.42 -2.21 -20.39
N LEU A 32 -15.46 -1.22 -21.29
CA LEU A 32 -16.16 -1.33 -22.57
C LEU A 32 -15.48 -2.31 -23.53
N SER A 33 -14.14 -2.36 -23.55
CA SER A 33 -13.41 -3.33 -24.39
C SER A 33 -13.69 -4.76 -23.96
N MET A 34 -13.76 -5.02 -22.65
CA MET A 34 -14.13 -6.33 -22.13
C MET A 34 -15.56 -6.71 -22.54
N ARG A 35 -16.53 -5.80 -22.43
CA ARG A 35 -17.91 -6.04 -22.90
C ARG A 35 -17.94 -6.40 -24.39
N ALA A 36 -17.25 -5.64 -25.23
CA ALA A 36 -17.16 -5.92 -26.66
C ALA A 36 -16.60 -7.32 -26.97
N VAL A 37 -15.64 -7.81 -26.18
CA VAL A 37 -15.08 -9.17 -26.32
C VAL A 37 -16.07 -10.22 -25.79
N MET A 38 -16.78 -9.92 -24.71
CA MET A 38 -17.78 -10.82 -24.14
C MET A 38 -19.03 -10.97 -25.02
N ASP A 39 -19.40 -9.93 -25.77
CA ASP A 39 -20.49 -9.96 -26.75
C ASP A 39 -20.27 -11.01 -27.85
N ILE A 40 -19.01 -11.32 -28.17
CA ILE A 40 -18.62 -12.32 -29.20
C ILE A 40 -18.16 -13.66 -28.61
N GLY A 41 -18.37 -13.89 -27.31
CA GLY A 41 -18.06 -15.16 -26.65
C GLY A 41 -16.84 -15.16 -25.72
N GLY A 42 -16.25 -13.99 -25.44
CA GLY A 42 -15.27 -13.80 -24.36
C GLY A 42 -13.81 -14.03 -24.76
N ALA A 43 -13.52 -14.39 -26.01
CA ALA A 43 -12.17 -14.48 -26.54
C ALA A 43 -12.13 -14.04 -28.01
N CYS A 44 -11.11 -13.26 -28.36
CA CYS A 44 -10.87 -12.85 -29.74
C CYS A 44 -9.38 -12.70 -29.99
N ALA A 45 -8.99 -12.78 -31.26
CA ALA A 45 -7.65 -12.44 -31.70
C ALA A 45 -7.71 -11.62 -32.99
N SER A 46 -6.64 -10.90 -33.28
CA SER A 46 -6.49 -10.14 -34.52
C SER A 46 -5.04 -10.21 -34.99
N GLY A 47 -4.86 -10.53 -36.27
CA GLY A 47 -3.53 -10.67 -36.87
C GLY A 47 -2.76 -11.93 -36.46
N GLY A 48 -1.64 -12.15 -37.13
CA GLY A 48 -0.73 -13.28 -36.91
C GLY A 48 -0.79 -14.35 -38.01
N PRO A 49 0.10 -15.36 -37.94
CA PRO A 49 0.19 -16.44 -38.93
C PRO A 49 -0.79 -17.60 -38.67
N TYR A 50 -1.59 -17.51 -37.61
CA TYR A 50 -2.50 -18.58 -37.17
C TYR A 50 -3.93 -18.33 -37.65
N VAL A 51 -4.70 -19.41 -37.78
CA VAL A 51 -6.13 -19.33 -38.11
C VAL A 51 -6.88 -18.82 -36.89
N ILE A 52 -7.46 -17.62 -37.01
CA ILE A 52 -8.21 -16.95 -35.96
C ILE A 52 -9.63 -17.53 -35.94
N ALA A 53 -10.04 -18.11 -34.82
CA ALA A 53 -11.38 -18.68 -34.67
C ALA A 53 -12.49 -17.61 -34.54
N GLN A 54 -12.16 -16.45 -33.96
CA GLN A 54 -13.05 -15.30 -33.78
C GLN A 54 -12.23 -14.00 -33.88
N GLU A 55 -12.60 -13.14 -34.81
CA GLU A 55 -11.92 -11.87 -35.05
C GLU A 55 -12.36 -10.83 -34.02
N CYS A 56 -11.41 -10.03 -33.53
CA CYS A 56 -11.74 -8.98 -32.57
C CYS A 56 -12.60 -7.88 -33.20
N PRO A 57 -13.58 -7.34 -32.45
CA PRO A 57 -14.33 -6.16 -32.86
C PRO A 57 -13.39 -4.98 -33.11
N GLU A 58 -13.80 -4.08 -34.01
CA GLU A 58 -12.95 -2.97 -34.44
C GLU A 58 -12.47 -2.14 -33.25
N GLY A 59 -11.15 -1.93 -33.16
CA GLY A 59 -10.52 -1.15 -32.09
C GLY A 59 -10.38 -1.86 -30.73
N ALA A 60 -11.14 -2.92 -30.43
CA ALA A 60 -11.09 -3.59 -29.11
C ALA A 60 -9.70 -4.14 -28.76
N ALA A 61 -9.02 -4.72 -29.75
CA ALA A 61 -7.66 -5.27 -29.59
C ALA A 61 -6.62 -4.22 -29.16
N ALA A 62 -6.80 -2.96 -29.57
CA ALA A 62 -5.90 -1.87 -29.20
C ALA A 62 -6.41 -1.08 -27.99
N MET A 63 -7.73 -0.89 -27.86
CA MET A 63 -8.33 -0.10 -26.80
C MET A 63 -8.14 -0.71 -25.41
N LEU A 64 -8.14 -2.04 -25.29
CA LEU A 64 -7.87 -2.71 -24.01
C LEU A 64 -6.45 -2.42 -23.48
N PRO A 65 -5.36 -2.69 -24.21
CA PRO A 65 -4.01 -2.38 -23.74
C PRO A 65 -3.78 -0.86 -23.59
N LEU A 66 -4.35 -0.03 -24.48
CA LEU A 66 -4.27 1.43 -24.35
C LEU A 66 -5.00 1.94 -23.09
N GLY A 67 -6.16 1.35 -22.76
CA GLY A 67 -6.89 1.66 -21.53
C GLY A 67 -6.11 1.29 -20.28
N ILE A 68 -5.45 0.12 -20.28
CA ILE A 68 -4.58 -0.31 -19.17
C ILE A 68 -3.38 0.64 -19.02
N ILE A 69 -2.62 0.87 -20.09
CA ILE A 69 -1.42 1.72 -20.04
C ILE A 69 -1.80 3.16 -19.68
N GLY A 70 -2.86 3.70 -20.32
CA GLY A 70 -3.40 5.02 -20.02
C GLY A 70 -3.83 5.14 -18.56
N GLY A 71 -4.58 4.16 -18.05
CA GLY A 71 -5.00 4.09 -16.65
C GLY A 71 -3.82 4.08 -15.68
N LEU A 72 -2.77 3.29 -15.95
CA LEU A 72 -1.56 3.23 -15.12
C LEU A 72 -0.78 4.55 -15.14
N ILE A 73 -0.65 5.19 -16.30
CA ILE A 73 -0.02 6.52 -16.42
C ILE A 73 -0.83 7.56 -15.64
N GLY A 74 -2.15 7.57 -15.81
CA GLY A 74 -3.04 8.45 -15.05
C GLY A 74 -2.92 8.26 -13.55
N LEU A 75 -2.84 7.00 -13.10
CA LEU A 75 -2.70 6.65 -11.69
C LEU A 75 -1.36 7.12 -11.13
N TRP A 76 -0.29 7.00 -11.90
CA TRP A 76 1.03 7.52 -11.54
C TRP A 76 1.03 9.05 -11.43
N ILE A 77 0.45 9.75 -12.43
CA ILE A 77 0.31 11.22 -12.40
C ILE A 77 -0.48 11.65 -11.16
N TYR A 78 -1.60 10.98 -10.87
CA TYR A 78 -2.42 11.22 -9.69
C TYR A 78 -1.62 11.00 -8.40
N ALA A 79 -0.94 9.86 -8.25
CA ALA A 79 -0.19 9.52 -7.05
C ALA A 79 0.95 10.52 -6.76
N VAL A 80 1.72 10.90 -7.79
CA VAL A 80 2.85 11.84 -7.64
C VAL A 80 2.35 13.25 -7.31
N SER A 81 1.28 13.71 -7.98
CA SER A 81 0.73 15.05 -7.74
C SER A 81 0.01 15.17 -6.39
N ALA A 82 -0.72 14.13 -5.98
CA ALA A 82 -1.45 14.07 -4.71
C ALA A 82 -0.55 13.82 -3.49
N SER A 83 0.65 13.26 -3.65
CA SER A 83 1.55 12.90 -2.53
C SER A 83 1.88 14.05 -1.55
N LYS A 84 1.82 15.30 -2.00
CA LYS A 84 2.12 16.51 -1.20
C LYS A 84 0.88 17.37 -0.91
N LEU A 85 -0.30 16.90 -1.28
CA LEU A 85 -1.56 17.61 -1.05
C LEU A 85 -2.31 16.94 0.11
N PRO A 86 -2.89 17.72 1.04
CA PRO A 86 -3.86 17.17 1.98
C PRO A 86 -5.12 16.74 1.22
N GLY A 87 -5.72 15.63 1.65
CA GLY A 87 -6.99 15.17 1.08
C GLY A 87 -7.01 13.69 0.70
N PRO A 88 -8.02 13.28 -0.07
CA PRO A 88 -8.31 11.88 -0.27
C PRO A 88 -7.26 11.17 -1.13
N ARG A 89 -6.77 10.01 -0.67
CA ARG A 89 -5.86 9.10 -1.41
C ARG A 89 -6.67 8.01 -2.09
N LEU A 90 -7.09 8.27 -3.32
CA LEU A 90 -7.93 7.35 -4.09
C LEU A 90 -7.13 6.20 -4.75
N THR A 91 -5.81 6.20 -4.62
CA THR A 91 -4.94 5.21 -5.28
C THR A 91 -5.26 3.77 -4.87
N LEU A 92 -5.57 3.55 -3.59
CA LEU A 92 -6.01 2.23 -3.09
C LEU A 92 -7.40 1.82 -3.60
N LEU A 93 -8.26 2.80 -3.88
CA LEU A 93 -9.58 2.55 -4.47
C LEU A 93 -9.50 2.21 -5.96
N ALA A 94 -8.43 2.57 -6.66
CA ALA A 94 -8.25 2.22 -8.07
C ALA A 94 -8.26 0.69 -8.29
N TRP A 95 -7.66 -0.07 -7.36
CA TRP A 95 -7.75 -1.54 -7.37
C TRP A 95 -9.19 -2.02 -7.24
N SER A 96 -9.90 -1.52 -6.22
CA SER A 96 -11.29 -1.91 -5.98
C SER A 96 -12.18 -1.54 -7.16
N ALA A 97 -12.00 -0.34 -7.72
CA ALA A 97 -12.74 0.13 -8.90
C ALA A 97 -12.48 -0.77 -10.12
N LEU A 98 -11.23 -1.16 -10.37
CA LEU A 98 -10.89 -2.09 -11.44
C LEU A 98 -11.62 -3.42 -11.27
N PHE A 99 -11.40 -4.11 -10.15
CA PHE A 99 -11.95 -5.45 -9.94
C PHE A 99 -13.47 -5.48 -9.85
N LEU A 100 -14.10 -4.49 -9.22
CA LEU A 100 -15.56 -4.43 -9.14
C LEU A 100 -16.19 -4.10 -10.50
N SER A 101 -15.56 -3.23 -11.30
CA SER A 101 -16.07 -2.95 -12.66
C SER A 101 -15.96 -4.18 -13.57
N LEU A 102 -14.85 -4.91 -13.55
CA LEU A 102 -14.70 -6.13 -14.35
C LEU A 102 -15.55 -7.29 -13.81
N GLY A 103 -15.68 -7.39 -12.48
CA GLY A 103 -16.58 -8.33 -11.82
C GLY A 103 -18.04 -8.09 -12.20
N TRP A 104 -18.44 -6.83 -12.36
CA TRP A 104 -19.78 -6.47 -12.84
C TRP A 104 -20.04 -6.99 -14.26
N ASN A 105 -19.08 -6.85 -15.18
CA ASN A 105 -19.20 -7.42 -16.53
C ASN A 105 -19.50 -8.92 -16.46
N PHE A 106 -18.72 -9.67 -15.69
CA PHE A 106 -18.92 -11.12 -15.55
C PHE A 106 -20.27 -11.50 -14.93
N TRP A 107 -20.75 -10.72 -13.96
CA TRP A 107 -22.05 -10.94 -13.34
C TRP A 107 -23.19 -10.70 -14.32
N GLU A 108 -23.15 -9.56 -15.03
CA GLU A 108 -24.17 -9.17 -15.99
C GLU A 108 -24.30 -10.17 -17.14
N TYR A 109 -23.17 -10.50 -17.78
CA TYR A 109 -23.13 -11.45 -18.88
C TYR A 109 -23.39 -12.89 -18.42
N GLY A 110 -22.99 -13.26 -17.20
CA GLY A 110 -23.24 -14.58 -16.64
C GLY A 110 -24.72 -14.86 -16.37
N LEU A 111 -25.47 -13.81 -16.00
CA LEU A 111 -26.91 -13.87 -15.74
C LEU A 111 -27.74 -13.65 -17.02
N ASN A 112 -27.27 -12.82 -17.94
CA ASN A 112 -27.93 -12.51 -19.20
C ASN A 112 -26.93 -12.66 -20.36
N PRO A 113 -26.67 -13.89 -20.82
CA PRO A 113 -25.71 -14.10 -21.89
C PRO A 113 -26.23 -13.53 -23.22
N PRO A 114 -25.34 -12.97 -24.05
CA PRO A 114 -25.70 -12.33 -25.32
C PRO A 114 -26.15 -13.32 -26.40
N ASP A 115 -25.93 -14.63 -26.21
CA ASP A 115 -26.35 -15.70 -27.12
C ASP A 115 -27.86 -16.01 -27.05
N GLY A 116 -28.59 -15.35 -26.15
CA GLY A 116 -30.03 -15.52 -25.97
C GLY A 116 -30.41 -16.88 -25.39
N SER A 117 -29.45 -17.63 -24.84
CA SER A 117 -29.75 -18.84 -24.08
C SER A 117 -30.40 -18.45 -22.74
N ASP A 118 -31.51 -19.10 -22.39
CA ASP A 118 -32.17 -18.92 -21.07
C ASP A 118 -31.33 -19.49 -19.90
N GLY A 119 -30.05 -19.76 -20.12
CA GLY A 119 -29.15 -20.47 -19.23
C GLY A 119 -28.11 -19.58 -18.57
N LEU A 120 -27.83 -19.84 -17.29
CA LEU A 120 -26.72 -19.18 -16.59
C LEU A 120 -25.37 -19.69 -17.10
N VAL A 121 -24.47 -18.77 -17.45
CA VAL A 121 -23.09 -19.11 -17.81
C VAL A 121 -22.26 -19.14 -16.52
N TRP A 122 -22.20 -20.32 -15.89
CA TRP A 122 -21.50 -20.51 -14.61
C TRP A 122 -20.02 -20.09 -14.64
N GLY A 123 -19.33 -20.25 -15.77
CA GLY A 123 -17.95 -19.83 -15.93
C GLY A 123 -17.77 -18.33 -15.67
N TRP A 124 -18.67 -17.50 -16.21
CA TRP A 124 -18.64 -16.06 -15.98
C TRP A 124 -19.07 -15.71 -14.56
N ILE A 125 -20.09 -16.37 -14.00
CA ILE A 125 -20.54 -16.11 -12.62
C ILE A 125 -19.41 -16.38 -11.61
N ILE A 126 -18.68 -17.49 -11.75
CA ILE A 126 -17.55 -17.82 -10.89
C ILE A 126 -16.47 -16.73 -10.97
N CYS A 127 -16.11 -16.30 -12.19
CA CYS A 127 -15.18 -15.18 -12.39
C CYS A 127 -15.69 -13.90 -11.71
N GLY A 128 -16.98 -13.58 -11.85
CA GLY A 128 -17.60 -12.43 -11.20
C GLY A 128 -17.48 -12.46 -9.69
N VAL A 129 -17.78 -13.60 -9.05
CA VAL A 129 -17.64 -13.77 -7.59
C VAL A 129 -16.19 -13.57 -7.13
N VAL A 130 -15.22 -14.16 -7.85
CA VAL A 130 -13.80 -14.01 -7.52
C VAL A 130 -13.36 -12.54 -7.65
N PHE A 131 -13.75 -11.85 -8.72
CA PHE A 131 -13.43 -10.44 -8.92
C PHE A 131 -14.09 -9.54 -7.86
N VAL A 132 -15.34 -9.81 -7.49
CA VAL A 132 -16.03 -9.09 -6.40
C VAL A 132 -15.32 -9.32 -5.07
N ALA A 133 -14.87 -10.53 -4.77
CA ALA A 133 -14.09 -10.80 -3.55
C ALA A 133 -12.75 -10.04 -3.54
N MET A 134 -12.01 -10.04 -4.65
CA MET A 134 -10.74 -9.34 -4.78
C MET A 134 -10.87 -7.80 -4.73
N GLY A 135 -11.93 -7.25 -5.33
CA GLY A 135 -12.22 -5.82 -5.31
C GLY A 135 -12.90 -5.35 -4.04
N GLY A 136 -13.65 -6.23 -3.36
CA GLY A 136 -14.32 -5.96 -2.10
C GLY A 136 -13.38 -5.98 -0.90
N PHE A 137 -12.28 -6.73 -0.96
CA PHE A 137 -11.35 -6.87 0.16
C PHE A 137 -10.80 -5.53 0.70
N PRO A 138 -10.27 -4.61 -0.14
CA PRO A 138 -9.83 -3.30 0.36
C PRO A 138 -10.97 -2.43 0.90
N LEU A 139 -12.21 -2.64 0.43
CA LEU A 139 -13.38 -1.94 0.92
C LEU A 139 -13.80 -2.38 2.32
N LEU A 140 -13.43 -3.59 2.75
CA LEU A 140 -13.67 -4.03 4.13
C LEU A 140 -12.96 -3.13 5.15
N GLY A 141 -11.81 -2.56 4.79
CA GLY A 141 -11.08 -1.59 5.61
C GLY A 141 -11.86 -0.29 5.85
N LEU A 142 -12.81 0.07 4.97
CA LEU A 142 -13.66 1.26 5.16
C LEU A 142 -14.72 1.10 6.26
N PHE A 143 -15.03 -0.13 6.69
CA PHE A 143 -15.96 -0.34 7.81
C PHE A 143 -15.41 0.17 9.14
N ASN A 144 -14.08 0.27 9.27
CA ASN A 144 -13.44 0.87 10.43
C ASN A 144 -13.01 2.31 10.11
N ARG A 145 -13.61 3.29 10.81
CA ARG A 145 -13.36 4.73 10.58
C ARG A 145 -11.89 5.11 10.74
N ASP A 146 -11.16 4.49 11.66
CA ASP A 146 -9.77 4.84 11.91
C ASP A 146 -8.86 4.37 10.77
N ILE A 147 -9.11 3.15 10.28
CA ILE A 147 -8.43 2.58 9.11
C ILE A 147 -8.77 3.38 7.86
N ALA A 148 -10.06 3.72 7.67
CA ALA A 148 -10.51 4.52 6.54
C ALA A 148 -9.82 5.89 6.52
N ARG A 149 -9.68 6.55 7.68
CA ARG A 149 -9.01 7.84 7.76
C ARG A 149 -7.52 7.72 7.43
N GLN A 150 -6.82 6.71 7.95
CA GLN A 150 -5.39 6.52 7.70
C GLN A 150 -5.07 6.11 6.25
N MET A 151 -5.90 5.27 5.63
CA MET A 151 -5.69 4.79 4.26
C MET A 151 -6.12 5.79 3.20
N PHE A 152 -7.22 6.51 3.44
CA PHE A 152 -7.84 7.36 2.44
C PHE A 152 -7.65 8.85 2.68
N TRP A 153 -7.10 9.31 3.80
CA TRP A 153 -6.86 10.73 4.03
C TRP A 153 -5.38 11.02 4.26
N ALA A 154 -4.80 11.89 3.44
CA ALA A 154 -3.51 12.49 3.72
C ALA A 154 -3.75 13.69 4.64
N ASP A 155 -3.28 13.62 5.87
CA ASP A 155 -3.21 14.81 6.72
C ASP A 155 -2.28 15.83 6.05
N ALA A 156 -2.59 17.12 6.20
CA ALA A 156 -1.67 18.17 5.78
C ALA A 156 -0.31 17.94 6.47
N PRO A 157 0.82 18.28 5.82
CA PRO A 157 2.11 18.26 6.52
C PRO A 157 1.92 19.06 7.81
N SER A 158 1.98 18.39 8.95
CA SER A 158 1.91 19.07 10.23
C SER A 158 3.09 20.05 10.28
N GLU A 159 2.84 21.30 10.69
CA GLU A 159 3.91 22.29 10.89
C GLU A 159 5.01 21.79 11.85
N THR A 160 4.70 20.74 12.62
CA THR A 160 5.64 19.94 13.38
C THR A 160 5.85 18.58 12.70
N PRO A 161 6.93 18.39 11.91
CA PRO A 161 7.40 17.06 11.58
C PRO A 161 7.68 16.34 12.90
N VAL A 162 6.95 15.27 13.20
CA VAL A 162 7.35 14.33 14.23
C VAL A 162 8.58 13.64 13.67
N ASP A 163 9.76 14.13 14.04
CA ASP A 163 11.03 13.49 13.72
C ASP A 163 11.13 12.25 14.61
N PRO A 164 11.00 11.03 14.06
CA PRO A 164 11.03 9.79 14.83
C PRO A 164 12.40 9.54 15.50
N TYR A 165 13.39 10.41 15.24
CA TYR A 165 14.72 10.38 15.83
C TYR A 165 14.96 11.50 16.85
N ARG A 166 14.03 12.45 17.01
CA ARG A 166 14.24 13.63 17.86
C ARG A 166 14.12 13.36 19.37
N ASP A 167 13.59 12.20 19.75
CA ASP A 167 13.57 11.79 21.16
C ASP A 167 14.90 11.18 21.65
N ALA A 168 15.92 11.08 20.79
CA ALA A 168 17.25 10.61 21.17
C ALA A 168 18.18 11.70 21.74
N ALA A 169 17.70 12.93 21.92
CA ALA A 169 18.46 13.96 22.63
C ALA A 169 18.11 13.94 24.12
N VAL A 170 18.65 12.95 24.85
CA VAL A 170 18.82 13.08 26.31
C VAL A 170 19.54 14.42 26.55
N PRO A 171 18.98 15.37 27.32
CA PRO A 171 19.68 16.60 27.58
C PRO A 171 20.96 16.25 28.33
N LEU A 172 22.12 16.43 27.68
CA LEU A 172 23.40 16.52 28.35
C LEU A 172 23.30 17.69 29.33
N ARG A 173 22.86 17.37 30.55
CA ARG A 173 22.84 18.26 31.69
C ARG A 173 24.28 18.70 31.89
N ALA A 174 24.60 19.90 31.43
CA ALA A 174 25.92 20.49 31.59
C ALA A 174 26.30 20.42 33.08
N ALA A 175 27.24 19.53 33.39
CA ALA A 175 27.72 19.33 34.74
C ALA A 175 28.43 20.61 35.19
N ARG A 176 27.81 21.34 36.13
CA ARG A 176 28.51 22.33 36.94
C ARG A 176 29.43 21.54 37.88
N PRO A 177 30.71 21.91 38.08
CA PRO A 177 31.59 21.17 38.97
C PRO A 177 31.10 21.33 40.42
N GLN A 178 30.83 20.22 41.11
CA GLN A 178 30.52 20.20 42.54
C GLN A 178 31.58 19.35 43.26
N PRO A 179 32.11 19.77 44.43
CA PRO A 179 33.17 19.05 45.14
C PRO A 179 32.67 17.75 45.79
N PRO A 180 33.57 16.83 46.18
CA PRO A 180 33.21 15.44 46.45
C PRO A 180 32.56 15.30 47.83
N THR A 181 31.51 14.51 47.93
CA THR A 181 31.18 13.82 49.18
C THR A 181 30.27 12.61 48.95
N SER A 182 30.83 11.47 49.33
CA SER A 182 30.18 10.33 50.00
C SER A 182 29.35 9.35 49.18
N GLU A 183 29.96 8.16 49.09
CA GLU A 183 29.42 6.84 48.75
C GLU A 183 27.98 6.57 49.22
N THR A 184 27.23 5.87 48.37
CA THR A 184 26.14 4.97 48.76
C THR A 184 26.18 3.75 47.81
N PRO A 185 25.92 2.51 48.30
CA PRO A 185 26.29 1.26 47.61
C PRO A 185 25.42 0.99 46.38
N PRO A 186 25.90 0.21 45.38
CA PRO A 186 25.07 -0.19 44.26
C PRO A 186 24.00 -1.18 44.72
N THR A 187 22.74 -0.82 44.48
CA THR A 187 21.61 -1.74 44.43
C THR A 187 21.88 -2.78 43.34
N THR A 188 22.10 -4.02 43.76
CA THR A 188 22.12 -5.21 42.92
C THR A 188 20.73 -5.36 42.29
N ASP A 189 20.61 -4.98 41.02
CA ASP A 189 19.42 -5.28 40.23
C ASP A 189 19.64 -6.67 39.62
N ASP A 190 19.11 -7.70 40.29
CA ASP A 190 19.22 -9.13 39.96
C ASP A 190 18.39 -9.50 38.72
N SER A 191 18.51 -8.71 37.65
CA SER A 191 17.88 -9.00 36.37
C SER A 191 18.88 -9.71 35.46
N VAL A 192 18.46 -10.85 34.90
CA VAL A 192 19.24 -11.63 33.91
C VAL A 192 19.86 -10.75 32.82
N PRO A 193 19.17 -9.72 32.26
CA PRO A 193 19.77 -8.84 31.28
C PRO A 193 20.95 -8.02 31.83
N ALA A 194 20.85 -7.48 33.05
CA ALA A 194 21.92 -6.70 33.68
C ALA A 194 23.15 -7.57 34.00
N ALA A 195 22.94 -8.83 34.40
CA ALA A 195 24.02 -9.78 34.64
C ALA A 195 24.77 -10.16 33.34
N LEU A 196 24.04 -10.34 32.24
CA LEU A 196 24.63 -10.61 30.92
C LEU A 196 25.42 -9.42 30.37
N GLU A 197 24.92 -8.20 30.56
CA GLU A 197 25.60 -6.98 30.14
C GLU A 197 26.91 -6.76 30.89
N ARG A 198 26.92 -7.07 32.19
CA ARG A 198 28.14 -7.03 33.02
C ARG A 198 29.17 -8.07 32.60
N LEU A 199 28.76 -9.29 32.27
CA LEU A 199 29.66 -10.32 31.74
C LEU A 199 30.26 -9.91 30.39
N ALA A 200 29.47 -9.28 29.53
CA ALA A 200 29.94 -8.82 28.22
C ALA A 200 31.00 -7.71 28.35
N GLU A 201 30.86 -6.83 29.33
CA GLU A 201 31.85 -5.79 29.61
C GLU A 201 33.16 -6.34 30.20
N LEU A 202 33.07 -7.37 31.05
CA LEU A 202 34.24 -8.08 31.58
C LEU A 202 35.00 -8.87 30.50
N HIS A 203 34.29 -9.39 29.50
CA HIS A 203 34.91 -10.03 28.34
C HIS A 203 35.60 -9.01 27.43
N ARG A 204 34.92 -7.88 27.15
CA ARG A 204 35.47 -6.80 26.31
C ARG A 204 36.70 -6.13 26.91
N SER A 205 36.75 -6.01 28.23
CA SER A 205 37.93 -5.51 28.96
C SER A 205 39.07 -6.54 29.04
N GLY A 206 38.88 -7.76 28.53
CA GLY A 206 39.89 -8.81 28.51
C GLY A 206 40.14 -9.45 29.88
N ALA A 207 39.30 -9.14 30.87
CA ALA A 207 39.39 -9.72 32.21
C ALA A 207 38.85 -11.16 32.27
N LEU A 208 38.09 -11.57 31.26
CA LEU A 208 37.55 -12.93 31.10
C LEU A 208 37.93 -13.49 29.74
N THR A 209 38.41 -14.73 29.71
CA THR A 209 38.68 -15.43 28.44
C THR A 209 37.39 -15.88 27.75
N ASP A 210 37.44 -16.14 26.45
CA ASP A 210 36.27 -16.58 25.65
C ASP A 210 35.62 -17.87 26.18
N GLU A 211 36.39 -18.74 26.83
CA GLU A 211 35.92 -19.99 27.40
C GLU A 211 35.20 -19.77 28.74
N GLU A 212 35.78 -18.92 29.60
CA GLU A 212 35.18 -18.53 30.88
C GLU A 212 33.89 -17.73 30.70
N PHE A 213 33.84 -16.87 29.68
CA PHE A 213 32.64 -16.11 29.33
C PHE A 213 31.49 -17.02 28.89
N ARG A 214 31.75 -18.04 28.07
CA ARG A 214 30.72 -19.00 27.64
C ARG A 214 30.16 -19.79 28.82
N ALA A 215 31.03 -20.27 29.73
CA ALA A 215 30.61 -21.03 30.91
C ALA A 215 29.85 -20.17 31.93
N ALA A 216 30.20 -18.89 32.09
CA ALA A 216 29.49 -17.96 32.96
C ALA A 216 28.14 -17.55 32.38
N LYS A 217 28.06 -17.29 31.07
CA LYS A 217 26.82 -16.97 30.37
C LYS A 217 25.79 -18.10 30.44
N GLN A 218 26.23 -19.35 30.31
CA GLN A 218 25.32 -20.50 30.42
C GLN A 218 24.71 -20.61 31.83
N ARG A 219 25.50 -20.45 32.89
CA ARG A 219 24.98 -20.47 34.27
C ARG A 219 23.94 -19.38 34.53
N VAL A 220 24.20 -18.16 34.05
CA VAL A 220 23.24 -17.03 34.20
C VAL A 220 21.94 -17.25 33.42
N LEU A 221 21.97 -18.04 32.34
CA LEU A 221 20.76 -18.40 31.59
C LEU A 221 20.01 -19.60 32.18
N GLU A 222 20.66 -20.43 32.98
CA GLU A 222 20.05 -21.58 33.68
C GLU A 222 19.46 -21.19 35.04
N ASP A 223 20.03 -20.18 35.71
CA ASP A 223 19.63 -19.71 37.04
C ASP A 223 18.54 -18.60 37.02
N GLY A 224 18.15 -18.11 35.83
CA GLY A 224 17.21 -17.00 35.62
C GLY A 224 15.92 -17.40 34.94
#